data_AF-A0A9Q0FY43-F1
#
_entry.id   AF-A0A9Q0FY43-F1
#
_cell.length_a   1.000
_cell.length_b   1.000
_cell.length_c   1.000
_cell.angle_alpha   90.00
_cell.angle_beta   90.00
_cell.angle_gamma   90.00
#
_symmetry.space_group_name_H-M   'P 1'
#
loop_
_entity.id
_entity.type
_entity.pdbx_description
1 polymer ?
#
loop_
_entity_poly.entity_id
_entity_poly.type
_entity_poly.pdbx_seq_one_letter_code
_entity_poly.pdbx_strand_id
1 'polypeptide(L)'
;MFKLLVIFSVIFLSLLVLMEIIPGNKEEYGALLDFSMVHTDDVARAHIFLLEYPDAKGRYICSSDRKTIEDLSKFLSAKYPEFPIPTVESLKDVKGHRAVGVTSKKLIDSGFQYKYGPDEMFDEAIQCCKEKGYL
;
A
#
# COMPACT_ATOMS: atom_id res chain seq x y z
N MET A 1 22.16 -1.42 -12.41
CA MET A 1 21.42 -2.57 -11.87
C MET A 1 20.24 -2.06 -11.05
N PHE A 2 19.13 -1.68 -11.71
CA PHE A 2 17.85 -1.32 -11.07
C PHE A 2 16.74 -1.75 -12.04
N LYS A 3 16.35 -3.03 -12.00
CA LYS A 3 15.33 -3.62 -12.90
C LYS A 3 13.90 -3.45 -12.39
N LEU A 4 13.73 -3.20 -11.09
CA LEU A 4 12.43 -2.94 -10.48
C LEU A 4 12.26 -1.44 -10.30
N LEU A 5 11.28 -0.84 -10.98
CA LEU A 5 10.78 0.46 -10.55
C LEU A 5 9.79 0.14 -9.44
N VAL A 6 10.31 -0.08 -8.23
CA VAL A 6 9.48 0.13 -7.05
C VAL A 6 9.18 1.61 -7.11
N ILE A 7 7.97 1.98 -7.53
CA ILE A 7 7.53 3.37 -7.39
C ILE A 7 7.79 3.67 -5.92
N PHE A 8 8.60 4.68 -5.67
CA PHE A 8 9.23 5.04 -4.39
C PHE A 8 8.21 5.37 -3.27
N SER A 9 6.93 5.02 -3.46
CA SER A 9 5.79 5.39 -2.64
C SER A 9 5.07 4.22 -1.95
N VAL A 10 5.31 2.95 -2.31
CA VAL A 10 4.37 1.88 -1.88
C VAL A 10 4.67 1.29 -0.49
N ILE A 11 5.95 1.17 -0.12
CA ILE A 11 6.36 0.72 1.23
C ILE A 11 6.12 1.82 2.28
N PHE A 12 6.19 3.09 1.84
CA PHE A 12 6.01 4.23 2.71
C PHE A 12 4.52 4.54 2.95
N LEU A 13 3.62 4.17 2.02
CA LEU A 13 2.22 4.55 2.15
C LEU A 13 1.42 3.77 3.19
N SER A 14 1.70 2.49 3.47
CA SER A 14 0.95 1.76 4.51
C SER A 14 1.24 2.30 5.92
N LEU A 15 2.50 2.61 6.21
CA LEU A 15 2.91 3.34 7.42
C LEU A 15 2.39 4.78 7.42
N LEU A 16 2.49 5.50 6.30
CA LEU A 16 1.96 6.87 6.19
C LEU A 16 0.45 6.89 6.43
N VAL A 17 -0.30 5.95 5.86
CA VAL A 17 -1.74 5.78 6.09
C VAL A 17 -2.03 5.62 7.58
N LEU A 18 -1.30 4.75 8.29
CA LEU A 18 -1.48 4.55 9.73
C LEU A 18 -1.15 5.82 10.52
N MET A 19 -0.07 6.51 10.15
CA MET A 19 0.41 7.71 10.84
C MET A 19 -0.42 8.97 10.52
N GLU A 20 -1.19 9.02 9.43
CA GLU A 20 -2.02 10.18 9.08
C GLU A 20 -3.52 9.96 9.38
N ILE A 21 -4.03 8.74 9.14
CA ILE A 21 -5.45 8.44 9.36
C ILE A 21 -5.78 8.31 10.84
N ILE A 22 -4.97 7.60 11.63
CA ILE A 22 -5.23 7.36 13.05
C ILE A 22 -5.23 8.68 13.86
N PRO A 23 -4.26 9.60 13.72
CA PRO A 23 -4.34 10.88 14.42
C PRO A 23 -5.33 11.87 13.80
N GLY A 24 -5.96 11.55 12.67
CA GLY A 24 -6.99 12.38 12.05
C GLY A 24 -6.45 13.60 11.30
N ASN A 25 -5.23 13.53 10.75
CA ASN A 25 -4.61 14.64 10.03
C ASN A 25 -5.19 14.79 8.61
N LYS A 26 -6.26 15.59 8.51
CA LYS A 26 -7.04 15.73 7.26
C LYS A 26 -6.28 16.37 6.11
N GLU A 27 -5.17 17.07 6.36
CA GLU A 27 -4.41 17.78 5.33
C GLU A 27 -3.75 16.81 4.33
N GLU A 28 -3.41 15.61 4.77
CA GLU A 28 -2.72 14.59 3.95
C GLU A 28 -3.67 13.65 3.20
N TYR A 29 -4.98 13.71 3.49
CA TYR A 29 -5.96 12.80 2.88
C TYR A 29 -6.09 12.99 1.36
N GLY A 30 -5.74 14.17 0.85
CA GLY A 30 -5.71 14.46 -0.58
C GLY A 30 -4.74 13.57 -1.37
N ALA A 31 -3.68 13.06 -0.74
CA ALA A 31 -2.72 12.13 -1.34
C ALA A 31 -3.16 10.65 -1.26
N LEU A 32 -4.14 10.35 -0.41
CA LEU A 32 -4.64 8.99 -0.14
C LEU A 32 -5.96 8.67 -0.85
N LEU A 33 -6.49 9.58 -1.66
CA LEU A 33 -7.76 9.38 -2.39
C LEU A 33 -7.77 8.12 -3.24
N ASP A 34 -6.61 7.74 -3.79
CA ASP A 34 -6.43 6.51 -4.53
C ASP A 34 -4.97 6.07 -4.40
N PHE A 35 -4.75 4.91 -3.79
CA PHE A 35 -3.40 4.43 -3.53
C PHE A 35 -3.24 2.95 -3.84
N SER A 36 -2.03 2.66 -4.32
CA SER A 36 -1.54 1.32 -4.61
C SER A 36 -0.70 0.84 -3.44
N MET A 37 -0.80 -0.44 -3.11
CA MET A 37 -0.12 -1.07 -1.98
C MET A 37 0.50 -2.41 -2.38
N VAL A 38 1.58 -2.79 -1.70
CA VAL A 38 2.21 -4.10 -1.79
C VAL A 38 2.93 -4.40 -0.49
N HIS A 39 2.88 -5.66 -0.07
CA HIS A 39 3.60 -6.12 1.10
C HIS A 39 5.11 -5.95 0.92
N THR A 40 5.82 -5.54 1.98
CA THR A 40 7.27 -5.30 1.94
C THR A 40 8.05 -6.56 1.54
N ASP A 41 7.65 -7.72 2.08
CA ASP A 41 8.25 -9.01 1.72
C ASP A 41 7.97 -9.38 0.25
N ASP A 42 6.80 -9.02 -0.31
CA ASP A 42 6.54 -9.24 -1.74
C ASP A 42 7.41 -8.35 -2.64
N VAL A 43 7.82 -7.15 -2.18
CA VAL A 43 8.80 -6.33 -2.89
C VAL A 43 10.16 -7.00 -2.89
N ALA A 44 10.63 -7.51 -1.74
CA ALA A 44 11.88 -8.24 -1.64
C ALA A 44 11.88 -9.51 -2.52
N ARG A 45 10.80 -10.29 -2.47
CA ARG A 45 10.60 -11.46 -3.34
C ARG A 45 10.60 -11.08 -4.82
N ALA A 46 9.94 -9.98 -5.20
CA ALA A 46 9.93 -9.51 -6.59
C ALA A 46 11.32 -9.09 -7.07
N HIS A 47 12.14 -8.48 -6.19
CA HIS A 47 13.53 -8.15 -6.49
C HIS A 47 14.37 -9.39 -6.77
N ILE A 48 14.28 -10.42 -5.91
CA ILE A 48 14.99 -11.69 -6.09
C ILE A 48 14.51 -12.39 -7.36
N PHE A 49 13.20 -12.48 -7.56
CA PHE A 49 12.60 -13.09 -8.74
C PHE A 49 13.11 -12.45 -10.05
N LEU A 50 13.14 -11.12 -10.15
CA LEU A 50 13.61 -10.42 -11.36
C LEU A 50 15.14 -10.43 -11.53
N LEU A 51 15.88 -10.68 -10.46
CA LEU A 51 17.31 -10.92 -10.54
C LEU A 51 17.59 -12.27 -11.22
N GLU A 52 16.81 -13.30 -10.88
CA GLU A 52 16.94 -14.67 -11.38
C GLU A 52 16.24 -14.89 -12.74
N TYR A 53 15.23 -14.07 -13.07
CA TYR A 53 14.49 -14.18 -14.33
C TYR A 53 15.34 -13.73 -15.53
N PRO A 54 15.72 -14.64 -16.46
CA PRO A 54 16.68 -14.35 -17.52
C PRO A 54 16.17 -13.28 -18.50
N ASP A 55 14.85 -13.26 -18.77
CA ASP A 55 14.23 -12.33 -19.71
C ASP A 55 13.83 -10.99 -19.07
N ALA A 56 14.23 -10.74 -17.82
CA ALA A 56 13.91 -9.50 -17.12
C ALA A 56 14.55 -8.29 -17.82
N LYS A 57 13.73 -7.49 -18.50
CA LYS A 57 14.15 -6.28 -19.23
C LYS A 57 13.32 -5.05 -18.89
N GLY A 58 14.00 -3.93 -18.66
CA GLY A 58 13.37 -2.63 -18.40
C GLY A 58 12.70 -2.58 -17.02
N ARG A 59 11.62 -1.79 -16.92
CA ARG A 59 10.91 -1.54 -15.66
C ARG A 59 9.79 -2.55 -15.42
N TYR A 60 9.56 -2.87 -14.17
CA TYR A 60 8.44 -3.66 -13.66
C TYR A 60 7.73 -2.84 -12.57
N ILE A 61 6.40 -2.92 -12.53
CA ILE A 61 5.59 -2.39 -11.43
C ILE A 61 5.34 -3.53 -10.45
N CYS A 62 5.51 -3.25 -9.16
CA CYS A 62 5.18 -4.18 -8.07
C CYS A 62 4.12 -3.51 -7.17
N SER A 63 2.87 -3.87 -7.40
CA SER A 63 1.67 -3.40 -6.70
C SER A 63 0.63 -4.51 -6.71
N SER A 64 0.25 -5.02 -5.54
CA SER A 64 -0.70 -6.15 -5.45
C SER A 64 -2.14 -5.68 -5.36
N ASP A 65 -2.38 -4.56 -4.69
CA ASP A 65 -3.73 -4.06 -4.41
C ASP A 65 -3.82 -2.54 -4.61
N ARG A 66 -5.03 -2.04 -4.85
CA ARG A 66 -5.35 -0.62 -5.02
C ARG A 66 -6.66 -0.37 -4.29
N LYS A 67 -6.68 0.64 -3.41
CA LYS A 67 -7.88 1.06 -2.69
C LYS A 67 -8.06 2.56 -2.75
N THR A 68 -9.31 2.99 -2.67
CA THR A 68 -9.61 4.40 -2.38
C THR A 68 -9.55 4.65 -0.88
N ILE A 69 -9.51 5.93 -0.49
CA ILE A 69 -9.57 6.30 0.93
C ILE A 69 -10.86 5.80 1.60
N GLU A 70 -11.98 5.74 0.87
CA GLU A 70 -13.26 5.24 1.37
C GLU A 70 -13.23 3.72 1.59
N ASP A 71 -12.63 2.96 0.66
CA ASP A 71 -12.45 1.51 0.82
C ASP A 71 -11.52 1.19 1.99
N LEU A 72 -10.47 1.98 2.15
CA LEU A 72 -9.54 1.86 3.27
C LEU A 72 -10.22 2.18 4.61
N SER A 73 -11.01 3.27 4.68
CA SER A 73 -11.80 3.61 5.87
C SER A 73 -12.70 2.46 6.30
N LYS A 74 -13.42 1.84 5.35
CA LYS A 74 -14.27 0.67 5.63
C LYS A 74 -13.46 -0.53 6.12
N PHE A 75 -12.35 -0.82 5.45
CA PHE A 75 -11.46 -1.93 5.81
C PHE A 75 -10.90 -1.77 7.22
N LEU A 76 -10.30 -0.61 7.52
CA LEU A 76 -9.67 -0.34 8.82
C LEU A 76 -10.69 -0.25 9.96
N SER A 77 -11.83 0.41 9.74
CA SER A 77 -12.88 0.52 10.78
C SER A 77 -13.53 -0.81 11.12
N ALA A 78 -13.65 -1.72 10.16
CA ALA A 78 -14.16 -3.07 10.39
C ALA A 78 -13.14 -3.95 11.14
N LYS A 79 -11.85 -3.83 10.81
CA LYS A 79 -10.80 -4.71 11.34
C LYS A 79 -10.17 -4.22 12.65
N TYR A 80 -10.06 -2.90 12.82
CA TYR A 80 -9.41 -2.25 13.97
C TYR A 80 -10.33 -1.21 14.61
N PRO A 81 -11.45 -1.64 15.23
CA PRO A 81 -12.44 -0.74 15.82
C PRO A 81 -11.89 0.07 17.02
N GLU A 82 -10.71 -0.27 17.54
CA GLU A 82 -10.06 0.49 18.62
C GLU A 82 -9.50 1.84 18.16
N PHE A 83 -9.25 2.02 16.86
CA PHE A 83 -8.70 3.26 16.33
C PHE A 83 -9.80 4.23 15.89
N PRO A 84 -9.59 5.55 16.05
CA PRO A 84 -10.53 6.57 15.60
C PRO A 84 -10.47 6.77 14.08
N ILE A 85 -10.87 5.75 13.32
CA ILE A 85 -10.86 5.78 11.85
C ILE A 85 -11.97 6.73 11.33
N PRO A 86 -11.67 7.66 10.40
CA PRO A 86 -12.66 8.54 9.80
C PRO A 86 -13.78 7.77 9.10
N THR A 87 -15.01 8.26 9.20
CA THR A 87 -16.16 7.69 8.47
C THR A 87 -16.12 8.05 6.99
N VAL A 88 -16.73 7.22 6.15
CA VAL A 88 -16.85 7.48 4.71
C VAL A 88 -17.53 8.82 4.44
N GLU A 89 -18.52 9.20 5.24
CA GLU A 89 -19.20 10.50 5.17
C GLU A 89 -18.24 11.67 5.39
N SER A 90 -17.33 11.54 6.37
CA SER A 90 -16.34 12.58 6.67
C SER A 90 -15.27 12.77 5.58
N LEU A 91 -15.15 11.79 4.67
CA LEU A 91 -14.17 11.78 3.59
C LEU A 91 -14.71 12.33 2.25
N LYS A 92 -16.02 12.56 2.12
CA LYS A 92 -16.65 13.00 0.85
C LYS A 92 -16.13 14.33 0.33
N ASP A 93 -15.74 15.23 1.22
CA ASP A 93 -15.26 16.57 0.89
C ASP A 93 -13.74 16.65 0.69
N VAL A 94 -13.01 15.53 0.88
CA VAL A 94 -11.56 15.49 0.66
C VAL A 94 -11.27 15.72 -0.82
N LYS A 95 -10.49 16.76 -1.09
CA LYS A 95 -10.00 17.10 -2.43
C LYS A 95 -8.53 16.78 -2.53
N GLY A 96 -8.10 16.34 -3.71
CA GLY A 96 -6.72 15.93 -3.92
C GLY A 96 -6.52 15.24 -5.26
N HIS A 97 -5.38 14.60 -5.42
CA HIS A 97 -5.02 13.92 -6.66
C HIS A 97 -5.39 12.44 -6.58
N ARG A 98 -6.22 11.98 -7.53
CA ARG A 98 -6.44 10.55 -7.72
C ARG A 98 -5.34 10.00 -8.62
N ALA A 99 -4.49 9.15 -8.07
CA ALA A 99 -3.43 8.51 -8.82
C ALA A 99 -4.01 7.67 -9.97
N VAL A 100 -3.41 7.77 -11.15
CA VAL A 100 -3.73 6.88 -12.27
C VAL A 100 -3.32 5.46 -11.88
N GLY A 101 -4.23 4.51 -12.06
CA GLY A 101 -3.98 3.11 -11.70
C GLY A 101 -2.74 2.55 -12.38
N VAL A 102 -1.90 1.88 -11.60
CA VAL A 102 -0.74 1.14 -12.10
C VAL A 102 -1.05 -0.34 -12.15
N THR A 103 -0.42 -1.07 -13.07
CA THR A 103 -0.66 -2.51 -13.23
C THR A 103 0.63 -3.31 -13.13
N SER A 104 0.59 -4.36 -12.31
CA SER A 104 1.68 -5.34 -12.16
C SER A 104 1.61 -6.46 -13.19
N LYS A 105 0.77 -6.33 -14.23
CA LYS A 105 0.56 -7.36 -15.25
C LYS A 105 1.88 -7.89 -15.81
N LYS A 106 2.84 -7.03 -16.13
CA LYS A 106 4.15 -7.45 -16.66
C LYS A 106 4.93 -8.35 -15.68
N LEU A 107 4.85 -8.06 -14.38
CA LEU A 107 5.49 -8.86 -13.33
C LEU A 107 4.80 -10.21 -13.19
N ILE A 108 3.47 -10.22 -13.15
CA ILE A 108 2.63 -11.43 -13.05
C ILE A 108 2.81 -12.32 -14.28
N ASP A 109 2.77 -11.74 -15.49
CA ASP A 109 2.96 -12.45 -16.75
C ASP A 109 4.38 -13.06 -16.87
N SER A 110 5.36 -12.59 -16.09
CA SER A 110 6.69 -13.21 -16.01
C SER A 110 6.71 -14.45 -15.11
N GLY A 111 5.65 -14.71 -14.33
CA GLY A 111 5.51 -15.85 -13.41
C GLY A 111 5.57 -15.49 -11.93
N PHE A 112 5.70 -14.21 -11.56
CA PHE A 112 5.70 -13.80 -10.16
C PHE A 112 4.32 -13.93 -9.53
N GLN A 113 4.27 -14.40 -8.28
CA GLN A 113 3.04 -14.52 -7.49
C GLN A 113 3.18 -13.78 -6.16
N TYR A 114 2.25 -12.86 -5.90
CA TYR A 114 2.10 -12.22 -4.59
C TYR A 114 1.73 -13.26 -3.55
N LYS A 115 2.34 -13.15 -2.36
CA LYS A 115 2.10 -14.07 -1.24
C LYS A 115 1.17 -13.46 -0.19
N TYR A 116 1.17 -12.14 -0.05
CA TYR A 116 0.47 -11.45 1.03
C TYR A 116 -0.62 -10.52 0.50
N GLY A 117 -1.70 -10.40 1.26
CA GLY A 117 -2.81 -9.50 0.98
C GLY A 117 -2.78 -8.23 1.83
N PRO A 118 -3.84 -7.40 1.73
CA PRO A 118 -4.03 -6.24 2.60
C PRO A 118 -4.09 -6.62 4.09
N ASP A 119 -4.70 -7.75 4.42
CA ASP A 119 -4.85 -8.21 5.80
C ASP A 119 -3.51 -8.36 6.53
N GLU A 120 -2.60 -9.17 5.98
CA GLU A 120 -1.27 -9.38 6.56
C GLU A 120 -0.46 -8.08 6.58
N MET A 121 -0.56 -7.28 5.52
CA MET A 121 0.16 -6.01 5.40
C MET A 121 -0.21 -5.01 6.49
N PHE A 122 -1.51 -4.84 6.79
CA PHE A 122 -1.94 -3.93 7.85
C PHE A 122 -1.72 -4.53 9.26
N ASP A 123 -1.92 -5.84 9.45
CA ASP A 123 -1.68 -6.51 10.73
C ASP A 123 -0.22 -6.40 11.17
N GLU A 124 0.72 -6.75 10.28
CA GLU A 124 2.15 -6.67 10.57
C GLU A 124 2.63 -5.23 10.75
N ALA A 125 2.09 -4.28 9.97
CA ALA A 125 2.43 -2.87 10.11
C ALA A 125 1.97 -2.29 11.45
N ILE A 126 0.72 -2.55 11.85
CA ILE A 126 0.18 -2.10 13.15
C ILE A 126 0.96 -2.72 14.30
N GLN A 127 1.23 -4.03 14.24
CA GLN A 127 1.98 -4.73 15.27
C GLN A 127 3.39 -4.13 15.42
N CYS A 128 4.09 -3.91 14.31
CA CYS A 128 5.42 -3.27 14.31
C CYS A 128 5.37 -1.85 14.90
N CYS A 129 4.35 -1.06 14.58
CA CYS A 129 4.17 0.28 15.14
C CYS A 129 3.91 0.25 16.66
N LYS A 130 3.05 -0.66 17.15
CA LYS A 130 2.79 -0.86 18.59
C LYS A 130 4.07 -1.26 19.33
N GLU A 131 4.82 -2.23 18.81
CA GLU A 131 6.08 -2.71 19.42
C GLU A 131 7.16 -1.62 19.51
N LYS A 132 7.17 -0.68 18.56
CA LYS A 132 8.13 0.43 18.49
C LYS A 132 7.64 1.71 19.16
N GLY A 133 6.41 1.74 19.69
CA GLY A 133 5.83 2.90 20.35
C GLY A 133 5.43 4.04 19.40
N TYR A 134 5.12 3.72 18.14
CA TYR A 134 4.54 4.68 17.19
C TYR A 134 3.00 4.70 17.24
N LEU A 135 2.38 3.64 17.78
CA LEU A 135 0.95 3.48 18.05
C LEU A 135 0.70 2.96 19.46
#